data_AF-A8MI03-F1
#
_entry.id   AF-A8MI03-F1
#
_cell.length_a   1.000
_cell.length_b   1.000
_cell.length_c   1.000
_cell.angle_alpha   90.00
_cell.angle_beta   90.00
_cell.angle_gamma   90.00
#
_symmetry.space_group_name_H-M   'P 1'
#
loop_
_entity.id
_entity.type
_entity.pdbx_description
1 polymer ?
#
loop_
_entity_poly.entity_id
_entity_poly.type
_entity_poly.pdbx_seq_one_letter_code
_entity_poly.pdbx_strand_id
1 'polypeptide(L)'
;MTNFIVIVMFVGIIIKQWSYIRMLKVPAKKSIFEIVLIILGIFGFVVFTFYSTKEYMHYLICVLGIATFIFIWVKPGITDTGMIMNVRGKELYSWSEIKKVKISKTDYIKVTYFRNSGSKIVEQKFEIKNHEQIINILQKNNVRIENI
;
A
#
# COMPACT_ATOMS: atom_id res chain seq x y z
N MET A 1 -10.10 -14.30 -26.77
CA MET A 1 -11.11 -13.60 -25.94
C MET A 1 -10.65 -13.45 -24.49
N THR A 2 -10.26 -14.54 -23.82
CA THR A 2 -9.81 -14.53 -22.40
C THR A 2 -8.66 -13.55 -22.12
N ASN A 3 -7.62 -13.53 -22.96
CA ASN A 3 -6.48 -12.61 -22.79
C ASN A 3 -6.90 -11.13 -22.80
N PHE A 4 -7.87 -10.76 -23.64
CA PHE A 4 -8.37 -9.39 -23.71
C PHE A 4 -9.12 -8.99 -22.43
N ILE A 5 -9.97 -9.89 -21.90
CA ILE A 5 -10.67 -9.67 -20.63
C ILE A 5 -9.65 -9.47 -19.49
N VAL A 6 -8.62 -10.31 -19.44
CA VAL A 6 -7.55 -10.22 -18.43
C VAL A 6 -6.81 -8.88 -18.52
N ILE A 7 -6.47 -8.43 -19.72
CA ILE A 7 -5.81 -7.13 -19.94
C ILE A 7 -6.69 -5.98 -19.43
N VAL A 8 -7.98 -5.96 -19.80
CA VAL A 8 -8.92 -4.93 -19.36
C VAL A 8 -9.05 -4.91 -17.84
N MET A 9 -9.10 -6.08 -17.20
CA MET A 9 -9.12 -6.18 -15.73
C MET A 9 -7.86 -5.59 -15.10
N PHE A 10 -6.68 -5.92 -15.60
CA PHE A 10 -5.43 -5.36 -15.07
C PHE A 10 -5.37 -3.84 -15.21
N VAL A 11 -5.75 -3.31 -16.38
CA VAL A 11 -5.80 -1.87 -16.61
C VAL A 11 -6.75 -1.19 -15.62
N GLY A 12 -7.94 -1.76 -15.42
CA GLY A 12 -8.90 -1.25 -14.43
C GLY A 12 -8.35 -1.25 -13.00
N ILE A 13 -7.65 -2.32 -12.61
CA ILE A 13 -6.99 -2.40 -11.30
C ILE A 13 -5.91 -1.32 -11.19
N ILE A 14 -5.04 -1.16 -12.18
CA ILE A 14 -3.96 -0.16 -12.18
C ILE A 14 -4.54 1.25 -12.02
N ILE A 15 -5.59 1.60 -12.77
CA ILE A 15 -6.26 2.91 -12.66
C ILE A 15 -6.77 3.14 -11.22
N LYS A 16 -7.41 2.12 -10.62
CA LYS A 16 -7.88 2.20 -9.23
C LYS A 16 -6.72 2.39 -8.25
N GLN A 17 -5.64 1.61 -8.39
CA GLN A 17 -4.48 1.70 -7.49
C GLN A 17 -3.74 3.04 -7.65
N TRP A 18 -3.67 3.56 -8.88
CA TRP A 18 -3.10 4.87 -9.18
C TRP A 18 -3.86 6.01 -8.47
N SER A 19 -5.18 5.95 -8.46
CA SER A 19 -6.03 6.91 -7.74
C SER A 19 -5.65 6.98 -6.26
N TYR A 20 -5.48 5.83 -5.62
CA TYR A 20 -5.04 5.76 -4.22
C TYR A 20 -3.63 6.30 -3.99
N ILE A 21 -2.68 5.99 -4.88
CA ILE A 21 -1.31 6.51 -4.78
C ILE A 21 -1.32 8.04 -4.85
N ARG A 22 -2.15 8.63 -5.72
CA ARG A 22 -2.31 10.10 -5.82
C ARG A 22 -2.89 10.74 -4.55
N MET A 23 -3.64 9.99 -3.75
CA MET A 23 -4.20 10.49 -2.49
C MET A 23 -3.18 10.47 -1.34
N LEU A 24 -2.03 9.79 -1.50
CA LEU A 24 -1.03 9.66 -0.44
C LEU A 24 -0.39 11.01 -0.11
N LYS A 25 -0.42 11.34 1.17
CA LYS A 25 0.33 12.46 1.75
C LYS A 25 1.63 11.99 2.36
N VAL A 26 1.59 10.82 3.01
CA VAL A 26 2.77 10.23 3.64
C VAL A 26 2.83 8.74 3.24
N PRO A 27 3.75 8.35 2.34
CA PRO A 27 3.91 6.95 1.98
C PRO A 27 4.55 6.15 3.13
N ALA A 28 4.14 4.90 3.28
CA ALA A 28 4.77 4.01 4.27
C ALA A 28 6.19 3.63 3.82
N LYS A 29 7.15 3.69 4.77
CA LYS A 29 8.53 3.25 4.59
C LYS A 29 8.55 1.75 4.31
N LYS A 30 9.26 1.36 3.25
CA LYS A 30 9.50 -0.04 2.89
C LYS A 30 10.76 -0.55 3.55
N SER A 31 10.72 -1.80 4.01
CA SER A 31 11.91 -2.45 4.53
C SER A 31 12.80 -2.95 3.38
N ILE A 32 14.11 -3.03 3.62
CA ILE A 32 15.05 -3.61 2.65
C ILE A 32 14.63 -5.04 2.27
N PHE A 33 14.16 -5.80 3.26
CA PHE A 33 13.64 -7.15 3.03
C PHE A 33 12.45 -7.17 2.07
N GLU A 34 11.47 -6.27 2.24
CA GLU A 34 10.36 -6.13 1.28
C GLU A 34 10.86 -5.76 -0.10
N ILE A 35 11.80 -4.82 -0.22
CA ILE A 35 12.37 -4.40 -1.51
C ILE A 35 13.01 -5.60 -2.22
N VAL A 36 13.84 -6.39 -1.51
CA VAL A 36 14.48 -7.59 -2.05
C VAL A 36 13.45 -8.61 -2.51
N LEU A 37 12.42 -8.88 -1.70
CA LEU A 37 11.34 -9.80 -2.08
C LEU A 37 10.58 -9.35 -3.34
N ILE A 38 10.31 -8.05 -3.47
CA ILE A 38 9.66 -7.50 -4.66
C ILE A 38 10.53 -7.69 -5.90
N ILE A 39 11.83 -7.40 -5.81
CA ILE A 39 12.78 -7.59 -6.92
C ILE A 39 12.83 -9.06 -7.35
N LEU A 40 12.96 -9.99 -6.38
CA LEU A 40 12.95 -11.43 -6.65
C LEU A 40 11.63 -11.89 -7.26
N GLY A 41 10.50 -11.36 -6.78
CA GLY A 41 9.18 -11.65 -7.34
C GLY A 41 9.05 -11.20 -8.79
N ILE A 42 9.48 -9.98 -9.11
CA ILE A 42 9.49 -9.44 -10.48
C ILE A 42 10.37 -10.31 -11.39
N PHE A 43 11.59 -10.63 -10.94
CA PHE A 43 12.50 -11.49 -11.70
C PHE A 43 11.89 -12.87 -11.95
N GLY A 44 11.28 -13.47 -10.93
CA GLY A 44 10.56 -14.74 -11.05
C GLY A 44 9.43 -14.69 -12.08
N PHE A 45 8.60 -13.64 -12.06
CA PHE A 45 7.53 -13.46 -13.07
C PHE A 45 8.09 -13.37 -14.50
N VAL A 46 9.17 -12.60 -14.70
CA VAL A 46 9.80 -12.44 -16.01
C VAL A 46 10.35 -13.76 -16.51
N VAL A 47 11.14 -14.47 -15.70
CA VAL A 47 11.72 -15.76 -16.05
C VAL A 47 10.63 -16.77 -16.37
N PHE A 48 9.63 -16.91 -15.48
CA PHE A 48 8.52 -17.83 -15.66
C PHE A 48 7.79 -17.57 -16.98
N THR A 49 7.47 -16.32 -17.27
CA THR A 49 6.76 -15.96 -18.51
C THR A 49 7.62 -16.29 -19.72
N PHE A 50 8.90 -15.91 -19.71
CA PHE A 50 9.79 -16.13 -20.86
C PHE A 50 9.96 -17.62 -21.22
N TYR A 51 10.02 -18.50 -20.22
CA TYR A 51 10.11 -19.94 -20.46
C TYR A 51 8.78 -20.60 -20.79
N SER A 52 7.66 -20.11 -20.24
CA SER A 52 6.37 -20.79 -20.32
C SER A 52 5.56 -20.47 -21.58
N THR A 53 5.85 -19.36 -22.26
CA THR A 53 5.04 -18.91 -23.39
C THR A 53 5.90 -18.29 -24.50
N LYS A 54 5.37 -18.34 -25.72
CA LYS A 54 5.93 -17.67 -26.90
C LYS A 54 4.97 -16.63 -27.49
N GLU A 55 3.81 -16.40 -26.86
CA GLU A 55 2.81 -15.46 -27.40
C GLU A 55 2.98 -14.05 -26.83
N TYR A 56 2.95 -13.06 -27.73
CA TYR A 56 3.06 -11.63 -27.41
C TYR A 56 2.08 -11.15 -26.32
N MET A 57 0.85 -11.68 -26.31
CA MET A 57 -0.18 -11.28 -25.35
C MET A 57 0.16 -11.67 -23.91
N HIS A 58 0.86 -12.79 -23.70
CA HIS A 58 1.26 -13.22 -22.37
C HIS A 58 2.40 -12.36 -21.80
N TYR A 59 3.30 -11.85 -22.65
CA TYR A 59 4.30 -10.86 -22.22
C TYR A 59 3.64 -9.55 -21.79
N LEU A 60 2.63 -9.07 -22.53
CA LEU A 60 1.87 -7.89 -22.13
C LEU A 60 1.15 -8.09 -20.79
N ILE A 61 0.52 -9.26 -20.59
CA ILE A 61 -0.12 -9.61 -19.31
C ILE A 61 0.92 -9.64 -18.17
N CYS A 62 2.13 -10.16 -18.42
CA CYS A 62 3.20 -10.16 -17.43
C CYS A 62 3.61 -8.73 -17.03
N VAL A 63 3.81 -7.83 -18.01
CA VAL A 63 4.12 -6.42 -17.76
C VAL A 63 3.03 -5.75 -16.93
N LEU A 64 1.76 -5.97 -17.29
CA LEU A 64 0.61 -5.43 -16.55
C LEU A 64 0.50 -6.01 -15.13
N GLY A 65 0.80 -7.30 -14.97
CA GLY A 65 0.86 -7.97 -13.67
C GLY A 65 1.95 -7.39 -12.77
N ILE A 66 3.16 -7.21 -13.31
CA ILE A 66 4.29 -6.57 -12.60
C ILE A 66 3.92 -5.13 -12.21
N ALA A 67 3.35 -4.34 -13.13
CA ALA A 67 2.90 -2.99 -12.84
C ALA A 67 1.87 -2.97 -11.71
N THR A 68 0.87 -3.85 -11.77
CA THR A 68 -0.15 -3.99 -10.72
C THR A 68 0.47 -4.34 -9.37
N PHE A 69 1.43 -5.27 -9.37
CA PHE A 69 2.14 -5.70 -8.16
C PHE A 69 2.92 -4.54 -7.53
N ILE A 70 3.65 -3.77 -8.34
CA ILE A 70 4.37 -2.58 -7.88
C ILE A 70 3.40 -1.54 -7.30
N PHE A 71 2.27 -1.29 -7.96
CA PHE A 71 1.29 -0.30 -7.50
C PHE A 71 0.69 -0.70 -6.15
N ILE A 72 0.31 -1.98 -5.98
CA ILE A 72 -0.19 -2.50 -4.71
C ILE A 72 0.87 -2.36 -3.61
N TRP A 73 2.14 -2.61 -3.94
CA TRP A 73 3.24 -2.49 -2.99
C TRP A 73 3.52 -1.04 -2.58
N VAL A 74 3.47 -0.08 -3.50
CA VAL A 74 3.77 1.35 -3.23
C VAL A 74 2.62 2.05 -2.50
N LYS A 75 1.38 1.64 -2.75
CA LYS A 75 0.16 2.29 -2.26
C LYS A 75 0.02 2.49 -0.72
N PRO A 76 0.49 1.63 0.18
CA PRO A 76 0.22 1.79 1.61
C PRO A 76 0.79 3.09 2.19
N GLY A 77 -0.02 3.80 2.98
CA GLY A 77 0.37 5.04 3.66
C GLY A 77 -0.80 5.83 4.21
N ILE A 78 -0.57 7.11 4.52
CA ILE A 78 -1.56 8.04 5.09
C ILE A 78 -2.05 9.03 4.02
N THR A 79 -3.34 9.32 4.02
CA THR A 79 -4.00 10.35 3.21
C THR A 79 -4.68 11.39 4.11
N ASP A 80 -5.24 12.43 3.50
CA ASP A 80 -6.06 13.40 4.25
C ASP A 80 -7.33 12.78 4.83
N THR A 81 -7.88 11.74 4.20
CA THR A 81 -9.18 11.13 4.53
C THR A 81 -9.09 9.84 5.34
N GLY A 82 -7.90 9.25 5.44
CA GLY A 82 -7.70 8.01 6.18
C GLY A 82 -6.31 7.42 6.03
N MET A 83 -6.22 6.11 6.31
CA MET A 83 -5.05 5.30 6.00
C MET A 83 -5.38 4.34 4.86
N ILE A 84 -4.43 4.16 3.96
CA ILE A 84 -4.50 3.17 2.90
C ILE A 84 -3.61 1.98 3.26
N MET A 85 -4.21 0.80 3.32
CA MET A 85 -3.52 -0.48 3.34
C MET A 85 -4.47 -1.62 3.02
N ASN A 86 -3.98 -2.68 2.40
CA ASN A 86 -4.77 -3.87 2.15
C ASN A 86 -4.82 -4.76 3.41
N VAL A 87 -5.89 -4.65 4.18
CA VAL A 87 -6.09 -5.43 5.42
C VAL A 87 -7.53 -5.91 5.50
N ARG A 88 -7.74 -7.23 5.64
CA ARG A 88 -9.07 -7.86 5.74
C ARG A 88 -9.99 -7.50 4.57
N GLY A 89 -9.46 -7.48 3.34
CA GLY A 89 -10.22 -7.19 2.13
C GLY A 89 -10.63 -5.72 1.94
N LYS A 90 -10.25 -4.84 2.87
CA LYS A 90 -10.47 -3.39 2.77
C LYS A 90 -9.15 -2.68 2.48
N GLU A 91 -9.19 -1.68 1.59
CA GLU A 91 -8.00 -0.94 1.15
C GLU A 91 -7.87 0.45 1.78
N LEU A 92 -8.98 1.12 2.09
CA LEU A 92 -9.03 2.44 2.70
C LEU A 92 -9.81 2.36 4.01
N TYR A 93 -9.19 2.81 5.09
CA TYR A 93 -9.83 2.98 6.39
C TYR A 93 -9.94 4.47 6.66
N SER A 94 -11.16 5.00 6.75
CA SER A 94 -11.37 6.42 7.01
C SER A 94 -11.00 6.76 8.45
N TRP A 95 -10.66 8.02 8.71
CA TRP A 95 -10.38 8.46 10.08
C TRP A 95 -11.55 8.22 11.05
N SER A 96 -12.80 8.28 10.56
CA SER A 96 -14.00 7.95 11.35
C SER A 96 -14.06 6.49 11.83
N GLU A 97 -13.35 5.57 11.19
CA GLU A 97 -13.25 4.17 11.61
C GLU A 97 -12.09 3.93 12.57
N ILE A 98 -11.18 4.90 12.67
CA ILE A 98 -9.93 4.84 13.43
C ILE A 98 -10.07 5.75 14.65
N LYS A 99 -10.48 5.17 15.78
CA LYS A 99 -10.63 5.90 17.05
C LYS A 99 -9.29 6.40 17.58
N LYS A 100 -8.27 5.57 17.43
CA LYS A 100 -7.02 5.71 18.17
C LYS A 100 -5.84 5.25 17.33
N VAL A 101 -4.75 5.99 17.48
CA VAL A 101 -3.47 5.70 16.88
C VAL A 101 -2.41 5.72 17.96
N LYS A 102 -1.57 4.68 17.98
CA LYS A 102 -0.39 4.61 18.85
C LYS A 102 0.85 4.91 18.02
N ILE A 103 1.62 5.90 18.45
CA ILE A 103 2.84 6.32 17.78
C ILE A 103 4.02 5.97 18.68
N SER A 104 5.04 5.34 18.11
CA SER A 104 6.32 5.11 18.76
C SER A 104 7.44 5.52 17.83
N LYS A 105 8.47 6.16 18.41
CA LYS A 105 9.62 6.68 17.68
C LYS A 105 10.86 5.87 18.04
N THR A 106 11.51 5.32 17.02
CA THR A 106 12.83 4.68 17.13
C THR A 106 13.67 5.21 15.95
N ASP A 107 14.24 4.35 15.10
CA ASP A 107 14.89 4.74 13.83
C ASP A 107 13.88 5.10 12.72
N TYR A 108 12.60 4.86 12.99
CA TYR A 108 11.47 5.16 12.15
C TYR A 108 10.26 5.44 13.05
N ILE A 109 9.22 6.01 12.45
CA ILE A 109 7.95 6.22 13.15
C ILE A 109 7.09 4.98 12.91
N LYS A 110 6.71 4.31 13.99
CA LYS A 110 5.74 3.22 13.93
C LYS A 110 4.39 3.75 14.34
N VAL A 111 3.42 3.64 13.44
CA VAL A 111 2.03 4.03 13.66
C VAL A 111 1.17 2.78 13.68
N THR A 112 0.52 2.53 14.81
CA THR A 112 -0.42 1.42 14.99
C THR A 112 -1.83 1.94 15.05
N TYR A 113 -2.70 1.45 14.17
CA TYR A 113 -4.07 1.92 14.05
C TYR A 113 -5.04 0.96 14.74
N PHE A 114 -6.02 1.51 15.46
CA PHE A 114 -7.03 0.76 16.20
C PHE A 114 -8.44 1.18 15.77
N ARG A 115 -9.34 0.19 15.65
CA ARG A 115 -10.76 0.45 15.39
C ARG A 115 -11.46 1.07 16.59
N ASN A 116 -12.68 1.53 16.38
CA ASN A 116 -13.62 1.91 17.44
C ASN A 116 -13.81 0.82 18.51
N SER A 117 -13.72 -0.47 18.14
CA SER A 117 -13.78 -1.59 19.08
C SER A 117 -12.52 -1.82 19.92
N GLY A 118 -11.46 -1.03 19.71
CA GLY A 118 -10.15 -1.21 20.36
C GLY A 118 -9.27 -2.29 19.72
N SER A 119 -9.80 -3.06 18.75
CA SER A 119 -9.00 -4.05 18.01
C SER A 119 -7.96 -3.38 17.11
N LYS A 120 -6.75 -3.94 17.10
CA LYS A 120 -5.67 -3.54 16.20
C LYS A 120 -6.06 -3.81 14.75
N ILE A 121 -5.97 -2.79 13.91
CA ILE A 121 -6.10 -2.94 12.46
C ILE A 121 -4.78 -3.45 11.93
N VAL A 122 -3.72 -2.65 12.07
CA VAL A 122 -2.41 -2.91 11.48
C VAL A 122 -1.37 -1.90 11.96
N GLU A 123 -0.10 -2.14 11.63
CA GLU A 123 1.02 -1.23 11.83
C GLU A 123 1.60 -0.76 10.50
N GLN A 124 2.01 0.50 10.43
CA GLN A 124 2.80 1.03 9.33
C GLN A 124 4.04 1.73 9.86
N LYS A 125 5.13 1.64 9.09
CA LYS A 125 6.38 2.31 9.37
C LYS A 125 6.49 3.53 8.46
N PHE A 126 7.04 4.63 8.97
CA PHE A 126 7.25 5.87 8.22
C PHE A 126 8.63 6.44 8.49
N GLU A 127 9.13 7.24 7.56
CA GLU A 127 10.38 7.97 7.75
C GLU A 127 10.25 9.00 8.88
N ILE A 128 11.32 9.15 9.66
CA ILE A 128 11.33 10.01 10.85
C ILE A 128 11.05 11.48 10.52
N LYS A 129 11.46 11.93 9.31
CA LYS A 129 11.23 13.28 8.81
C LYS A 129 9.75 13.63 8.64
N ASN A 130 8.89 12.62 8.50
CA ASN A 130 7.45 12.82 8.30
C ASN A 130 6.68 12.93 9.62
N HIS A 131 7.36 12.96 10.78
CA HIS A 131 6.72 12.93 12.10
C HIS A 131 5.71 14.07 12.29
N GLU A 132 6.14 15.31 12.10
CA GLU A 132 5.28 16.47 12.26
C GLU A 132 4.10 16.43 11.29
N GLN A 133 4.34 16.04 10.04
CA GLN A 133 3.28 15.90 9.04
C GLN A 133 2.23 14.86 9.45
N ILE A 134 2.64 13.72 9.99
CA ILE A 134 1.74 12.67 10.48
C ILE A 134 0.91 13.18 11.65
N ILE A 135 1.55 13.81 12.65
CA ILE A 135 0.86 14.38 13.81
C ILE A 135 -0.17 15.42 13.38
N ASN A 136 0.21 16.32 12.46
CA ASN A 136 -0.68 17.36 11.94
C ASN A 136 -1.92 16.77 11.25
N ILE A 137 -1.74 15.72 10.42
CA ILE A 137 -2.88 15.04 9.76
C ILE A 137 -3.79 14.38 10.80
N LEU A 138 -3.23 13.71 11.81
CA LEU A 138 -4.02 13.01 12.83
C LEU A 138 -4.80 13.99 13.74
N GLN A 139 -4.16 15.09 14.16
CA GLN A 139 -4.79 16.14 14.94
C GLN A 139 -5.89 16.84 14.17
N LYS A 140 -5.66 17.19 12.90
CA LYS A 140 -6.66 17.79 12.01
C LYS A 140 -7.91 16.92 11.87
N ASN A 141 -7.75 15.60 11.96
CA ASN A 141 -8.84 14.64 11.85
C ASN A 141 -9.39 14.15 13.21
N ASN A 142 -9.03 14.81 14.32
CA ASN A 142 -9.49 14.50 15.68
C ASN A 142 -9.25 13.03 16.12
N VAL A 143 -8.19 12.41 15.60
CA VAL A 143 -7.82 11.05 15.98
C VAL A 143 -7.08 11.07 17.32
N ARG A 144 -7.45 10.19 18.27
CA ARG A 144 -6.75 10.11 19.57
C ARG A 144 -5.35 9.54 19.39
N ILE A 145 -4.33 10.33 19.72
CA ILE A 145 -2.92 9.93 19.65
C ILE A 145 -2.45 9.48 21.04
N GLU A 146 -1.82 8.31 21.10
CA GLU A 146 -1.08 7.86 22.28
C GLU A 146 0.40 7.70 21.92
N ASN A 147 1.24 8.49 22.58
CA ASN A 147 2.68 8.44 22.43
C ASN A 147 3.27 7.42 23.41
N ILE A 148 4.20 6.59 22.92
CA ILE A 148 5.04 5.69 23.72
C ILE A 148 6.49 5.90 23.35
#